data_AF-A0A3M1I7E8-F1
#
_entry.id   AF-A0A3M1I7E8-F1
#
_cell.length_a   1.000
_cell.length_b   1.000
_cell.length_c   1.000
_cell.angle_alpha   90.00
_cell.angle_beta   90.00
_cell.angle_gamma   90.00
#
_symmetry.space_group_name_H-M   'P 1'
#
loop_
_entity.id
_entity.type
_entity.pdbx_description
1 polymer ?
#
loop_
_entity_poly.entity_id
_entity_poly.type
_entity_poly.pdbx_seq_one_letter_code
_entity_poly.pdbx_strand_id
1 'polypeptide(L)'
;MQEKWQQVKSFFRKLTRDPLWLFRLFALTLALDIVAVFILAKVNPITLLNPFQFLQQEVVDTRKEIKMYFPAAFRFQESEEKMIAVKQKVNWQSANTSEAIVQNANAILTEMALGPVNLTAKKFFTDRTVIKKIWFYQGNLYISVMNQKQVFTDEFRTCIKKTMLENLPVKKVYFSIFSAL
;
A
#
# COMPACT_ATOMS: atom_id res chain seq x y z
N MET A 1 -6.53 -2.29 65.97
CA MET A 1 -5.53 -2.12 64.88
C MET A 1 -4.53 -3.28 64.79
N GLN A 2 -4.18 -3.96 65.89
CA GLN A 2 -3.25 -5.10 65.91
C GLN A 2 -3.80 -6.41 65.29
N GLU A 3 -5.10 -6.67 65.37
CA GLU A 3 -5.70 -7.91 64.82
C GLU A 3 -5.60 -8.02 63.30
N LYS A 4 -5.83 -6.92 62.58
CA LYS A 4 -5.69 -6.87 61.11
C LYS A 4 -4.26 -7.19 60.66
N TRP A 5 -3.26 -6.77 61.43
CA TRP A 5 -1.85 -7.04 61.16
C TRP A 5 -1.47 -8.51 61.37
N GLN A 6 -2.10 -9.19 62.33
CA GLN A 6 -1.87 -10.62 62.56
C GLN A 6 -2.53 -11.48 61.47
N GLN A 7 -3.71 -11.09 60.99
CA GLN A 7 -4.35 -11.73 59.84
C GLN A 7 -3.48 -11.62 58.58
N VAL A 8 -2.96 -10.43 58.28
CA VAL A 8 -2.07 -10.22 57.12
C VAL A 8 -0.80 -11.06 57.23
N LYS A 9 -0.15 -11.08 58.41
CA LYS A 9 1.04 -11.91 58.63
C LYS A 9 0.76 -13.40 58.46
N SER A 10 -0.36 -13.90 58.97
CA SER A 10 -0.75 -15.31 58.82
C SER A 10 -1.06 -15.69 57.36
N PHE A 11 -1.63 -14.76 56.59
CA PHE A 11 -1.88 -14.93 55.16
C PHE A 11 -0.57 -15.04 54.37
N PHE A 12 0.37 -14.10 54.56
CA PHE A 12 1.69 -14.15 53.92
C PHE A 12 2.47 -15.41 54.29
N ARG A 13 2.36 -15.88 55.54
CA ARG A 13 3.04 -17.10 56.00
C ARG A 13 2.48 -18.37 55.38
N LYS A 14 1.17 -18.41 55.08
CA LYS A 14 0.54 -19.48 54.28
C LYS A 14 0.94 -19.38 52.81
N LEU A 15 1.03 -18.17 52.27
CA LEU A 15 1.40 -17.91 50.89
C LEU A 15 2.80 -18.46 50.56
N THR A 16 3.78 -18.33 51.46
CA THR A 16 5.17 -18.76 51.22
C THR A 16 5.43 -20.24 51.51
N ARG A 17 4.50 -20.97 52.13
CA ARG A 17 4.71 -22.35 52.57
C ARG A 17 4.23 -23.39 51.57
N ASP A 18 3.21 -23.05 50.79
CA ASP A 18 2.66 -23.93 49.75
C ASP A 18 3.04 -23.40 48.36
N PRO A 19 3.89 -24.11 47.60
CA PRO A 19 4.29 -23.69 46.26
C PRO A 19 3.09 -23.60 45.30
N LEU A 20 2.04 -24.40 45.55
CA LEU A 20 0.78 -24.35 44.79
C LEU A 20 0.05 -23.00 44.94
N TRP A 21 0.12 -22.37 46.11
CA TRP A 21 -0.50 -21.06 46.34
C TRP A 21 0.27 -19.93 45.67
N LEU A 22 1.61 -20.00 45.67
CA LEU A 22 2.45 -19.07 44.89
C LEU A 22 2.17 -19.20 43.41
N PHE A 23 2.08 -20.42 42.87
CA PHE A 23 1.77 -20.66 41.47
C PHE A 23 0.38 -20.11 41.10
N ARG A 24 -0.63 -20.34 41.93
CA ARG A 24 -1.98 -19.80 41.70
C ARG A 24 -1.98 -18.27 41.67
N LEU A 25 -1.27 -17.61 42.59
CA LEU A 25 -1.22 -16.16 42.65
C LEU A 25 -0.46 -15.59 41.44
N PHE A 26 0.64 -16.23 41.04
CA PHE A 26 1.40 -15.88 39.84
C PHE A 26 0.55 -16.04 38.57
N ALA A 27 -0.16 -17.16 38.42
CA ALA A 27 -1.05 -17.40 37.30
C ALA A 27 -2.19 -16.37 37.23
N LEU A 28 -2.71 -15.95 38.38
CA LEU A 28 -3.78 -14.95 38.47
C LEU A 28 -3.27 -13.55 38.11
N THR A 29 -2.07 -13.17 38.54
CA THR A 29 -1.42 -11.92 38.11
C THR A 29 -1.16 -11.92 36.61
N LEU A 30 -0.70 -13.04 36.04
CA LEU A 30 -0.40 -13.16 34.61
C LEU A 30 -1.70 -13.12 33.77
N ALA A 31 -2.77 -13.76 34.25
CA ALA A 31 -4.09 -13.67 33.63
C ALA A 31 -4.64 -12.23 33.64
N LEU A 32 -4.48 -11.50 34.74
CA LEU A 32 -4.88 -10.09 34.83
C LEU A 32 -4.09 -9.21 33.85
N ASP A 33 -2.78 -9.44 33.72
CA ASP A 33 -1.92 -8.68 32.81
C ASP A 33 -2.30 -8.91 31.34
N ILE A 34 -2.58 -10.17 30.98
CA ILE A 34 -3.10 -10.53 29.64
C ILE A 34 -4.44 -9.84 29.37
N VAL A 35 -5.36 -9.85 30.34
CA VAL A 35 -6.67 -9.17 30.19
C VAL A 35 -6.50 -7.66 30.05
N ALA A 36 -5.58 -7.05 30.81
CA ALA A 36 -5.28 -5.63 30.71
C ALA A 36 -4.76 -5.24 29.31
N VAL A 37 -3.86 -6.05 28.73
CA VAL A 37 -3.38 -5.87 27.36
C VAL A 37 -4.51 -5.96 26.33
N PHE A 38 -5.45 -6.91 26.48
CA PHE A 38 -6.60 -7.02 25.58
C PHE A 38 -7.55 -5.82 25.65
N ILE A 39 -7.81 -5.31 26.87
CA ILE A 39 -8.62 -4.10 27.07
C ILE A 39 -7.93 -2.89 26.43
N LEU A 40 -6.61 -2.74 26.63
CA LEU A 40 -5.83 -1.62 26.09
C LEU A 40 -5.79 -1.65 24.54
N ALA A 41 -5.65 -2.84 23.97
CA ALA A 41 -5.60 -3.04 22.52
C ALA A 41 -6.98 -2.96 21.83
N LYS A 42 -8.08 -2.85 22.61
CA LYS A 42 -9.47 -2.95 22.11
C LYS A 42 -9.72 -4.22 21.29
N VAL A 43 -9.01 -5.30 21.58
CA VAL A 43 -9.13 -6.58 20.86
C VAL A 43 -10.11 -7.47 21.62
N ASN A 44 -11.10 -8.01 20.92
CA ASN A 44 -12.00 -8.98 21.51
C ASN A 44 -11.26 -10.33 21.68
N PRO A 45 -11.06 -10.85 22.89
CA PRO A 45 -10.26 -12.07 23.11
C PRO A 45 -10.82 -13.30 22.40
N ILE A 46 -12.14 -13.31 22.10
CA ILE A 46 -12.80 -14.38 21.33
C ILE A 46 -12.31 -14.40 19.87
N THR A 47 -11.93 -13.24 19.31
CA THR A 47 -11.43 -13.17 17.93
C THR A 47 -10.05 -13.81 17.78
N LEU A 48 -9.15 -13.60 18.75
CA LEU A 48 -7.80 -14.21 18.76
C LEU A 48 -7.80 -15.74 18.88
N LEU A 49 -8.82 -16.30 19.51
CA LEU A 49 -8.97 -17.74 19.67
C LEU A 49 -9.66 -18.41 18.47
N ASN A 50 -10.07 -17.64 17.46
CA ASN A 50 -10.66 -18.19 16.24
C ASN A 50 -9.56 -18.45 15.19
N PRO A 51 -9.09 -19.70 15.03
CA PRO A 51 -8.06 -20.02 14.05
C PRO A 51 -8.54 -19.78 12.61
N PHE A 52 -9.85 -19.60 12.36
CA PHE A 52 -10.41 -19.34 11.04
C PHE A 52 -10.65 -17.85 10.74
N GLN A 53 -10.22 -16.94 11.62
CA GLN A 53 -10.39 -15.50 11.39
C GLN A 53 -9.71 -15.03 10.09
N PHE A 54 -8.63 -15.68 9.67
CA PHE A 54 -7.94 -15.38 8.41
C PHE A 54 -8.80 -15.67 7.16
N LEU A 55 -9.79 -16.56 7.24
CA LEU A 55 -10.71 -16.85 6.13
C LEU A 55 -11.85 -15.82 6.03
N GLN A 56 -12.16 -15.14 7.14
CA GLN A 56 -13.18 -14.10 7.22
C GLN A 56 -12.62 -12.70 7.01
N GLN A 57 -11.29 -12.58 6.94
CA GLN A 57 -10.65 -11.34 6.55
C GLN A 57 -10.95 -11.11 5.07
N GLU A 58 -12.02 -10.37 4.79
CA GLU A 58 -12.23 -9.80 3.47
C GLU A 58 -10.91 -9.14 3.07
N VAL A 59 -10.34 -9.59 1.94
CA VAL A 59 -9.20 -8.92 1.35
C VAL A 59 -9.72 -7.56 0.92
N VAL A 60 -9.64 -6.59 1.82
CA VAL A 60 -9.96 -5.20 1.53
C VAL A 60 -8.95 -4.78 0.48
N ASP A 61 -9.36 -4.82 -0.79
CA ASP A 61 -8.55 -4.38 -1.90
C ASP A 61 -8.46 -2.86 -1.80
N THR A 62 -7.42 -2.38 -1.12
CA THR A 62 -7.14 -0.95 -0.90
C THR A 62 -6.71 -0.24 -2.18
N ARG A 63 -6.62 -0.96 -3.30
CA ARG A 63 -6.22 -0.43 -4.60
C ARG A 63 -7.38 0.29 -5.26
N LYS A 64 -7.08 1.46 -5.81
CA LYS A 64 -8.04 2.26 -6.58
C LYS A 64 -8.04 1.81 -8.04
N GLU A 65 -9.22 1.63 -8.61
CA GLU A 65 -9.37 1.45 -10.05
C GLU A 65 -9.19 2.80 -10.76
N ILE A 66 -8.27 2.84 -11.74
CA ILE A 66 -7.97 4.03 -12.52
C ILE A 66 -7.94 3.71 -14.01
N LYS A 67 -8.13 4.75 -14.83
CA LYS A 67 -8.14 4.63 -16.29
C LYS A 67 -6.75 4.92 -16.84
N MET A 68 -6.11 3.92 -17.44
CA MET A 68 -4.81 4.05 -18.09
C MET A 68 -4.95 3.98 -19.60
N TYR A 69 -4.02 4.62 -20.32
CA TYR A 69 -4.01 4.62 -21.78
C TYR A 69 -2.79 3.87 -22.27
N PHE A 70 -3.00 2.99 -23.25
CA PHE A 70 -1.97 2.17 -23.89
C PHE A 70 -1.99 2.38 -25.41
N PRO A 71 -0.88 2.16 -26.15
CA PRO A 71 -0.90 2.20 -27.61
C PRO A 71 -1.72 1.00 -28.12
N ALA A 72 -2.46 1.16 -29.20
CA ALA A 72 -3.14 0.05 -29.83
C ALA A 72 -2.13 -0.98 -30.37
N ALA A 73 -2.30 -2.26 -30.06
CA ALA A 73 -1.44 -3.33 -30.60
C ALA A 73 -1.78 -3.65 -32.06
N PHE A 74 -3.07 -3.60 -32.41
CA PHE A 74 -3.58 -3.83 -33.76
C PHE A 74 -4.21 -2.55 -34.29
N ARG A 75 -3.69 -2.06 -35.42
CA ARG A 75 -4.31 -0.98 -36.19
C ARG A 75 -5.14 -1.64 -37.29
N PHE A 76 -6.41 -1.92 -37.03
CA PHE A 76 -7.34 -2.22 -38.11
C PHE A 76 -7.60 -0.92 -38.89
N GLN A 77 -7.69 -1.02 -40.21
CA GLN A 77 -7.61 0.07 -41.20
C GLN A 77 -8.62 1.24 -41.05
N GLU A 78 -9.50 1.22 -40.04
CA GLU A 78 -10.48 2.30 -39.77
C GLU A 78 -10.50 2.81 -38.32
N SER A 79 -9.67 2.27 -37.41
CA SER A 79 -9.62 2.81 -36.05
C SER A 79 -8.70 4.03 -35.99
N GLU A 80 -9.28 5.22 -35.95
CA GLU A 80 -8.58 6.49 -35.66
C GLU A 80 -8.01 6.55 -34.23
N GLU A 81 -8.42 5.63 -33.34
CA GLU A 81 -7.97 5.60 -31.96
C GLU A 81 -6.54 5.06 -31.82
N LYS A 82 -5.59 5.99 -31.76
CA LYS A 82 -4.16 5.72 -31.50
C LYS A 82 -3.88 5.14 -30.10
N MET A 83 -4.87 5.12 -29.21
CA MET A 83 -4.71 4.71 -27.82
C MET A 83 -5.96 4.00 -27.29
N ILE A 84 -5.75 2.99 -26.45
CA ILE A 84 -6.79 2.18 -25.83
C ILE A 84 -6.84 2.51 -24.34
N ALA A 85 -8.04 2.80 -23.83
CA ALA A 85 -8.27 2.96 -22.40
C ALA A 85 -8.47 1.60 -21.72
N VAL A 86 -7.71 1.34 -20.66
CA VAL A 86 -7.79 0.12 -19.86
C VAL A 86 -7.95 0.52 -18.39
N LYS A 87 -8.89 -0.10 -17.69
CA LYS A 87 -9.03 0.07 -16.25
C LYS A 87 -8.04 -0.85 -15.53
N GLN A 88 -7.27 -0.29 -14.61
CA GLN A 88 -6.30 -1.05 -13.81
C GLN A 88 -6.37 -0.62 -12.35
N LYS A 89 -6.13 -1.58 -11.45
CA LYS A 89 -6.07 -1.33 -10.01
C LYS A 89 -4.66 -0.92 -9.63
N VAL A 90 -4.52 0.22 -8.97
CA VAL A 90 -3.24 0.73 -8.49
C VAL A 90 -3.25 0.94 -6.99
N ASN A 91 -2.09 0.73 -6.35
CA ASN A 91 -1.91 1.18 -4.99
C ASN A 91 -2.03 2.71 -4.96
N TRP A 92 -2.97 3.22 -4.15
CA TRP A 92 -3.37 4.62 -4.19
C TRP A 92 -3.34 5.24 -2.81
N GLN A 93 -2.75 6.42 -2.73
CA GLN A 93 -2.83 7.28 -1.57
C GLN A 93 -3.87 8.37 -1.79
N SER A 94 -4.87 8.42 -0.91
CA SER A 94 -5.96 9.40 -0.94
C SER A 94 -5.53 10.82 -0.55
N ALA A 95 -4.30 11.01 -0.07
CA ALA A 95 -3.77 12.31 0.30
C ALA A 95 -3.46 13.18 -0.93
N ASN A 96 -3.72 14.49 -0.82
CA ASN A 96 -3.41 15.49 -1.85
C ASN A 96 -2.07 16.21 -1.57
N THR A 97 -1.14 15.56 -0.88
CA THR A 97 0.19 16.12 -0.63
C THR A 97 1.07 15.94 -1.86
N SER A 98 2.11 16.77 -2.00
CA SER A 98 3.08 16.65 -3.11
C SER A 98 3.72 15.26 -3.14
N GLU A 99 3.99 14.69 -1.96
CA GLU A 99 4.53 13.35 -1.82
C GLU A 99 3.53 12.29 -2.32
N ALA A 100 2.26 12.34 -1.90
CA ALA A 100 1.24 11.40 -2.34
C ALA A 100 1.00 11.46 -3.85
N ILE A 101 1.08 12.66 -4.47
CA ILE A 101 1.00 12.81 -5.93
C ILE A 101 2.16 12.08 -6.61
N VAL A 102 3.39 12.24 -6.10
CA VAL A 102 4.58 11.54 -6.62
C VAL A 102 4.47 10.03 -6.41
N GLN A 103 3.97 9.57 -5.28
CA GLN A 103 3.78 8.15 -5.00
C GLN A 103 2.70 7.54 -5.92
N ASN A 104 1.57 8.22 -6.11
CA ASN A 104 0.52 7.80 -7.04
C ASN A 104 1.02 7.80 -8.49
N ALA A 105 1.80 8.80 -8.92
CA ALA A 105 2.43 8.83 -10.23
C ALA A 105 3.37 7.62 -10.44
N ASN A 106 4.19 7.29 -9.44
CA ASN A 106 5.05 6.10 -9.50
C ASN A 106 4.23 4.81 -9.61
N ALA A 107 3.14 4.67 -8.85
CA ALA A 107 2.25 3.51 -8.92
C ALA A 107 1.60 3.36 -10.30
N ILE A 108 1.13 4.46 -10.89
CA ILE A 108 0.57 4.48 -12.26
C ILE A 108 1.61 3.99 -13.26
N LEU A 109 2.80 4.61 -13.28
CA LEU A 109 3.84 4.25 -14.25
C LEU A 109 4.31 2.81 -14.08
N THR A 110 4.33 2.34 -12.84
CA THR A 110 4.68 0.97 -12.49
C THR A 110 3.74 -0.04 -13.14
N GLU A 111 2.44 0.23 -13.09
CA GLU A 111 1.42 -0.64 -13.68
C GLU A 111 1.38 -0.51 -15.22
N MET A 112 1.58 0.70 -15.75
CA MET A 112 1.79 0.91 -17.18
C MET A 112 3.01 0.13 -17.70
N ALA A 113 4.07 0.00 -16.90
CA ALA A 113 5.25 -0.80 -17.23
C ALA A 113 5.00 -2.30 -17.17
N LEU A 114 4.10 -2.77 -16.30
CA LEU A 114 3.67 -4.18 -16.32
C LEU A 114 2.88 -4.51 -17.58
N GLY A 115 2.17 -3.51 -18.11
CA GLY A 115 1.44 -3.58 -19.36
C GLY A 115 -0.06 -3.84 -19.15
N PRO A 116 -0.84 -3.79 -20.25
CA PRO A 116 -2.27 -4.09 -20.20
C PRO A 116 -2.49 -5.58 -19.97
N VAL A 117 -3.58 -5.92 -19.28
CA VAL A 117 -4.01 -7.33 -19.09
C VAL A 117 -4.55 -7.91 -20.42
N ASN A 118 -5.02 -7.05 -21.32
CA ASN A 118 -5.60 -7.43 -22.60
C ASN A 118 -4.57 -7.33 -23.75
N LEU A 119 -4.57 -8.34 -24.63
CA LEU A 119 -3.71 -8.43 -25.82
C LEU A 119 -3.96 -7.36 -26.88
N THR A 120 -5.04 -6.58 -26.77
CA THR A 120 -5.39 -5.52 -27.71
C THR A 120 -4.49 -4.30 -27.60
N ALA A 121 -3.76 -4.16 -26.49
CA ALA A 121 -2.92 -3.01 -26.20
C ALA A 121 -1.45 -3.41 -26.08
N LYS A 122 -0.56 -2.54 -26.57
CA LYS A 122 0.89 -2.79 -26.57
C LYS A 122 1.49 -2.46 -25.21
N LYS A 123 2.36 -3.35 -24.70
CA LYS A 123 3.15 -3.08 -23.49
C LYS A 123 4.17 -1.97 -23.77
N PHE A 124 4.25 -1.00 -22.86
CA PHE A 124 5.11 0.17 -23.01
C PHE A 124 6.58 -0.12 -22.79
N PHE A 125 6.88 -0.93 -21.77
CA PHE A 125 8.22 -1.21 -21.34
C PHE A 125 8.41 -2.71 -21.15
N THR A 126 9.57 -3.22 -21.55
CA THR A 126 10.03 -4.52 -21.08
C THR A 126 10.60 -4.44 -19.66
N ASP A 127 11.04 -3.25 -19.22
CA ASP A 127 11.72 -3.05 -17.93
C ASP A 127 11.34 -1.72 -17.24
N ARG A 128 11.16 -1.76 -15.91
CA ARG A 128 10.82 -0.60 -15.05
C ARG A 128 11.95 0.42 -14.94
N THR A 129 13.18 0.03 -15.28
CA THR A 129 14.38 0.87 -15.13
C THR A 129 14.36 2.15 -15.97
N VAL A 130 13.44 2.26 -16.93
CA VAL A 130 13.33 3.41 -17.83
C VAL A 130 12.96 4.70 -17.07
N ILE A 131 12.20 4.64 -15.99
CA ILE A 131 11.86 5.84 -15.19
C ILE A 131 12.87 5.99 -14.05
N LYS A 132 13.52 7.16 -13.98
CA LYS A 132 14.56 7.42 -12.98
C LYS A 132 14.05 8.19 -11.77
N LYS A 133 13.37 9.30 -12.01
CA LYS A 133 12.91 10.22 -10.95
C LYS A 133 11.60 10.88 -11.36
N ILE A 134 10.78 11.18 -10.36
CA ILE A 134 9.55 11.94 -10.52
C ILE A 134 9.58 13.09 -9.50
N TRP A 135 9.22 14.29 -9.94
CA TRP A 135 9.10 15.46 -9.09
C TRP A 135 7.77 16.15 -9.33
N PHE A 136 7.22 16.74 -8.28
CA PHE A 136 6.03 17.57 -8.36
C PHE A 136 6.36 18.97 -7.85
N TYR A 137 6.07 19.99 -8.67
CA TYR A 137 6.35 21.37 -8.33
C TYR A 137 5.32 22.31 -8.96
N GLN A 138 4.70 23.17 -8.13
CA GLN A 138 3.71 24.17 -8.55
C GLN A 138 2.56 23.61 -9.41
N GLY A 139 2.08 22.40 -9.07
CA GLY A 139 1.00 21.75 -9.84
C GLY A 139 1.47 21.05 -11.11
N ASN A 140 2.77 21.02 -11.41
CA ASN A 140 3.32 20.34 -12.57
C ASN A 140 4.09 19.08 -12.16
N LEU A 141 3.96 18.04 -12.97
CA LEU A 141 4.67 16.77 -12.80
C LEU A 141 5.86 16.71 -13.76
N TYR A 142 7.04 16.38 -13.23
CA TYR A 142 8.26 16.20 -14.01
C TYR A 142 8.69 14.75 -13.90
N ILE A 143 8.82 14.08 -15.04
CA ILE A 143 9.21 12.67 -15.11
C ILE A 143 10.56 12.61 -15.83
N SER A 144 11.56 12.08 -15.14
CA SER A 144 12.88 11.83 -15.69
C SER A 144 12.98 10.40 -16.16
N VAL A 145 13.40 10.24 -17.41
CA VAL A 145 13.42 8.95 -18.13
C VAL A 145 14.83 8.69 -18.64
N MET A 146 15.34 7.47 -18.48
CA MET A 146 16.63 7.09 -19.08
C MET A 146 16.59 7.26 -20.59
N ASN A 147 17.70 7.71 -21.15
CA ASN A 147 17.92 7.79 -22.58
C ASN A 147 18.03 6.40 -23.22
N GLN A 148 16.90 5.72 -23.38
CA GLN A 148 16.76 4.55 -24.23
C GLN A 148 15.96 4.95 -25.47
N LYS A 149 16.67 5.42 -26.51
CA LYS A 149 16.08 5.95 -27.77
C LYS A 149 15.06 5.01 -28.42
N GLN A 150 15.14 3.70 -28.19
CA GLN A 150 14.21 2.71 -28.75
C GLN A 150 12.91 2.53 -27.95
N VAL A 151 12.85 3.00 -26.70
CA VAL A 151 11.76 2.64 -25.77
C VAL A 151 10.83 3.83 -25.49
N PHE A 152 11.34 5.07 -25.54
CA PHE A 152 10.57 6.27 -25.17
C PHE A 152 10.05 7.07 -26.38
N THR A 153 9.11 6.48 -27.14
CA THR A 153 8.49 7.07 -28.33
C THR A 153 7.48 8.19 -28.00
N ASP A 154 7.13 9.03 -28.99
CA ASP A 154 6.14 10.10 -28.79
C ASP A 154 4.72 9.58 -28.52
N GLU A 155 4.35 8.44 -29.10
CA GLU A 155 3.10 7.73 -28.80
C GLU A 155 3.03 7.37 -27.31
N PHE A 156 4.16 6.92 -26.76
CA PHE A 156 4.25 6.59 -25.35
C PHE A 156 4.16 7.82 -24.44
N ARG A 157 4.89 8.90 -24.76
CA ARG A 157 4.80 10.19 -24.05
C ARG A 157 3.36 10.68 -23.99
N THR A 158 2.64 10.56 -25.10
CA THR A 158 1.24 10.98 -25.21
C THR A 158 0.34 10.18 -24.29
N CYS A 159 0.51 8.85 -24.25
CA CYS A 159 -0.28 7.98 -23.39
C CYS A 159 -0.03 8.28 -21.90
N ILE A 160 1.23 8.35 -21.47
CA ILE A 160 1.56 8.70 -20.07
C ILE A 160 0.96 10.05 -19.71
N LYS A 161 1.16 11.07 -20.56
CA LYS A 161 0.66 12.42 -20.30
C LYS A 161 -0.85 12.42 -20.11
N LYS A 162 -1.59 11.71 -20.97
CA LYS A 162 -3.05 11.59 -20.86
C LYS A 162 -3.46 10.87 -19.57
N THR A 163 -2.83 9.73 -19.25
CA THR A 163 -3.11 8.99 -18.01
C THR A 163 -2.85 9.84 -16.78
N MET A 164 -1.74 10.57 -16.72
CA MET A 164 -1.40 11.40 -15.57
C MET A 164 -2.36 12.58 -15.39
N LEU A 165 -2.71 13.26 -16.48
CA LEU A 165 -3.63 14.41 -16.43
C LEU A 165 -5.05 14.02 -16.04
N GLU A 166 -5.51 12.82 -16.41
CA GLU A 166 -6.86 12.36 -16.06
C GLU A 166 -6.97 11.81 -14.64
N ASN A 167 -5.90 11.26 -14.07
CA ASN A 167 -5.96 10.59 -12.76
C ASN A 167 -5.36 11.41 -11.62
N LEU A 168 -4.44 12.35 -11.89
CA LEU A 168 -3.77 13.15 -10.87
C LEU A 168 -4.19 14.62 -10.95
N PRO A 169 -4.19 15.34 -9.81
CA PRO A 169 -4.47 16.79 -9.78
C PRO A 169 -3.26 17.60 -10.28
N VAL A 170 -2.82 17.35 -11.52
CA VAL A 170 -1.65 17.99 -12.15
C VAL A 170 -2.10 18.84 -13.34
N LYS A 171 -1.49 20.01 -13.50
CA LYS A 171 -1.77 20.95 -14.60
C LYS A 171 -1.07 20.53 -15.89
N LYS A 172 0.19 20.13 -15.79
CA LYS A 172 1.04 19.73 -16.91
C LYS A 172 2.00 18.62 -16.50
N VAL A 173 2.41 17.84 -17.49
CA VAL A 173 3.40 16.76 -17.36
C VAL A 173 4.55 17.06 -18.31
N TYR A 174 5.76 17.06 -17.77
CA TYR A 174 7.01 17.32 -18.47
C TYR A 174 7.89 16.09 -18.43
N PHE A 175 8.58 15.83 -19.54
CA PHE A 175 9.54 14.72 -19.64
C PHE A 175 10.95 15.30 -19.79
N SER A 176 11.89 14.76 -19.02
CA SER A 176 13.32 15.05 -19.15
C SER A 176 14.07 13.76 -19.44
N ILE A 177 14.96 13.79 -20.43
CA ILE A 177 15.80 12.64 -20.76
C ILE A 177 17.06 12.73 -19.90
N PHE A 178 17.27 11.70 -19.08
CA PHE A 178 18.49 11.53 -18.31
C PHE A 178 19.52 10.78 -19.17
N SER A 179 20.59 11.48 -19.56
CA SER A 179 21.77 10.85 -20.15
C SER A 179 22.78 10.61 -19.04
N ALA A 180 23.08 9.35 -18.73
CA ALA A 180 24.27 9.04 -17.96
C ALA A 180 25.46 9.31 -18.89
N LEU A 181 26.26 10.33 -18.56
CA LEU A 181 27.61 10.52 -19.11
C LEU A 181 28.52 9.42 -18.55
#